data_AF-A0A969T521-F1
#
_entry.id   AF-A0A969T521-F1
#
_cell.length_a   1.000
_cell.length_b   1.000
_cell.length_c   1.000
_cell.angle_alpha   90.00
_cell.angle_beta   90.00
_cell.angle_gamma   90.00
#
_symmetry.space_group_name_H-M   'P 1'
#
loop_
_entity.id
_entity.type
_entity.pdbx_description
1 polymer ?
#
loop_
_entity_poly.entity_id
_entity_poly.type
_entity_poly.pdbx_seq_one_letter_code
_entity_poly.pdbx_strand_id
1 'polypeptide(L)'
;MIYGSAIIGALAYAFSDSAWFSAVEGEVYATSSLFSAIVFWAITKWEQAEKGWKSARWIILIFYLLGLSVGIHLLNVLALPAIALIFYYKNYKPTSKGTIFTILASFVIVVVMIFGIIPGVASFAAHSDLLFVNSFGLPVYSGALTFVFALAILLYYLYKKDNKS
;
A
#
# COMPACT_ATOMS: atom_id res chain seq x y z
N MET A 1 -1.64 -32.13 -5.32
CA MET A 1 -2.94 -31.44 -5.52
C MET A 1 -2.85 -29.91 -5.37
N ILE A 2 -1.93 -29.35 -4.57
CA ILE A 2 -1.79 -27.89 -4.38
C ILE A 2 -1.35 -27.16 -5.67
N TYR A 3 -0.34 -27.66 -6.38
CA TYR A 3 0.12 -27.00 -7.61
C TYR A 3 -0.88 -27.11 -8.77
N GLY A 4 -1.58 -28.25 -8.90
CA GLY A 4 -2.61 -28.44 -9.93
C GLY A 4 -3.81 -27.51 -9.74
N SER A 5 -4.28 -27.34 -8.51
CA SER A 5 -5.36 -26.38 -8.20
C SER A 5 -4.94 -24.93 -8.44
N ALA A 6 -3.69 -24.56 -8.12
CA ALA A 6 -3.15 -23.24 -8.41
C ALA A 6 -3.07 -22.96 -9.93
N ILE A 7 -2.62 -23.93 -10.73
CA ILE A 7 -2.54 -23.80 -12.20
C ILE A 7 -3.94 -23.66 -12.81
N ILE A 8 -4.88 -24.51 -12.41
CA ILE A 8 -6.27 -24.45 -12.89
C ILE A 8 -6.90 -23.11 -12.52
N GLY A 9 -6.71 -22.63 -11.28
CA GLY A 9 -7.21 -21.33 -10.84
C GLY A 9 -6.60 -20.15 -11.60
N ALA A 10 -5.29 -20.18 -11.84
CA ALA A 10 -4.61 -19.13 -12.62
C ALA A 10 -5.11 -19.09 -14.08
N LEU A 11 -5.29 -20.26 -14.71
CA LEU A 11 -5.81 -20.36 -16.07
C LEU A 11 -7.29 -19.92 -16.13
N ALA A 12 -8.10 -20.35 -15.16
CA ALA A 12 -9.50 -19.91 -15.08
C ALA A 12 -9.63 -18.38 -14.93
N TYR A 13 -8.74 -17.75 -14.16
CA TYR A 13 -8.69 -16.28 -14.06
C TYR A 13 -8.22 -15.64 -15.38
N ALA A 14 -7.19 -16.19 -16.02
CA ALA A 14 -6.64 -15.65 -17.27
C ALA A 14 -7.63 -15.69 -18.45
N PHE A 15 -8.50 -16.70 -18.49
CA PHE A 15 -9.52 -16.87 -19.53
C PHE A 15 -10.92 -16.43 -19.10
N SER A 16 -11.05 -15.76 -17.95
CA SER A 16 -12.32 -15.14 -17.57
C SER A 16 -12.54 -13.88 -18.40
N ASP A 17 -13.70 -13.76 -19.05
CA ASP A 17 -14.04 -12.60 -19.89
C ASP A 17 -13.78 -11.29 -19.15
N SER A 18 -14.23 -11.16 -17.90
CA SER A 18 -14.01 -9.94 -17.10
C SER A 18 -12.54 -9.58 -16.94
N ALA A 19 -11.66 -10.57 -16.70
CA ALA A 19 -10.23 -10.33 -16.53
C ALA A 19 -9.51 -10.07 -17.86
N TRP A 20 -9.89 -10.80 -18.91
CA TRP A 20 -9.35 -10.64 -20.26
C TRP A 20 -9.66 -9.26 -20.84
N PHE A 21 -10.92 -8.82 -20.74
CA PHE A 21 -11.31 -7.47 -21.16
C PHE A 21 -10.66 -6.38 -20.30
N SER A 22 -10.61 -6.55 -18.96
CA SER A 22 -9.92 -5.59 -18.08
C SER A 22 -8.41 -5.45 -18.38
N ALA A 23 -7.78 -6.45 -19.02
CA ALA A 23 -6.37 -6.42 -19.37
C ALA A 23 -6.09 -5.81 -20.75
N VAL A 24 -7.06 -5.89 -21.68
CA VAL A 24 -6.95 -5.36 -23.05
C VAL A 24 -7.47 -3.92 -23.14
N GLU A 25 -8.55 -3.63 -22.43
CA GLU A 25 -9.01 -2.28 -22.18
C GLU A 25 -7.98 -1.67 -21.22
N GLY A 26 -7.27 -0.61 -21.62
CA GLY A 26 -6.15 -0.01 -20.88
C GLY A 26 -6.55 0.67 -19.56
N GLU A 27 -7.52 0.10 -18.84
CA GLU A 27 -8.04 0.59 -17.59
C GLU A 27 -7.14 0.19 -16.42
N VAL A 28 -7.12 1.03 -15.39
CA VAL A 28 -6.31 0.85 -14.19
C VAL A 28 -6.71 -0.35 -13.32
N TYR A 29 -7.81 -1.06 -13.67
CA TYR A 29 -8.35 -2.16 -12.88
C TYR A 29 -7.48 -3.43 -12.92
N ALA A 30 -6.95 -3.81 -14.09
CA ALA A 30 -6.04 -4.97 -14.18
C ALA A 30 -4.75 -4.74 -13.39
N THR A 31 -4.25 -3.51 -13.40
CA THR A 31 -3.07 -3.15 -12.60
C THR A 31 -3.42 -3.14 -11.11
N SER A 32 -4.58 -2.59 -10.73
CA SER A 32 -5.07 -2.60 -9.33
C SER A 32 -5.26 -4.02 -8.78
N SER A 33 -5.80 -4.95 -9.58
CA SER A 33 -5.99 -6.35 -9.16
C SER A 33 -4.65 -7.07 -8.99
N LEU A 34 -3.66 -6.80 -9.85
CA LEU A 34 -2.29 -7.32 -9.69
C LEU A 34 -1.66 -6.85 -8.37
N PHE A 35 -1.72 -5.54 -8.07
CA PHE A 35 -1.22 -5.01 -6.81
C PHE A 35 -1.92 -5.66 -5.59
N SER A 36 -3.24 -5.81 -5.66
CA SER A 36 -4.02 -6.47 -4.61
C SER A 36 -3.59 -7.93 -4.41
N ALA A 37 -3.38 -8.67 -5.50
CA ALA A 37 -2.92 -10.05 -5.47
C ALA A 37 -1.51 -10.18 -4.86
N ILE A 38 -0.58 -9.31 -5.22
CA ILE A 38 0.79 -9.32 -4.68
C ILE A 38 0.77 -8.92 -3.19
N VAL A 39 -0.02 -7.93 -2.80
CA VAL A 39 -0.17 -7.52 -1.39
C VAL A 39 -0.73 -8.66 -0.55
N PHE A 40 -1.79 -9.34 -1.05
CA PHE A 40 -2.36 -10.50 -0.37
C PHE A 40 -1.37 -11.66 -0.27
N TRP A 41 -0.62 -11.93 -1.33
CA TRP A 41 0.46 -12.91 -1.31
C TRP A 41 1.57 -12.53 -0.31
N ALA A 42 1.99 -11.26 -0.29
CA ALA A 42 3.03 -10.77 0.61
C ALA A 42 2.63 -10.88 2.09
N ILE A 43 1.37 -10.63 2.45
CA ILE A 43 0.91 -10.77 3.84
C ILE A 43 0.84 -12.24 4.27
N THR A 44 0.48 -13.17 3.38
CA THR A 44 0.57 -14.61 3.70
C THR A 44 2.02 -15.07 3.87
N LYS A 45 2.95 -14.53 3.07
CA LYS A 45 4.39 -14.76 3.25
C LYS A 45 4.92 -14.16 4.55
N TRP A 46 4.43 -12.98 4.94
CA TRP A 46 4.72 -12.41 6.23
C TRP A 46 4.18 -13.28 7.36
N GLU A 47 2.97 -13.80 7.22
CA GLU A 47 2.30 -14.63 8.22
C GLU A 47 3.10 -15.92 8.49
N GLN A 48 3.60 -16.57 7.45
CA GLN A 48 4.45 -17.77 7.55
C GLN A 48 5.89 -17.49 8.03
N ALA A 49 6.37 -16.24 7.93
CA ALA A 49 7.74 -15.90 8.30
C ALA A 49 7.95 -15.90 9.83
N GLU A 50 9.10 -16.41 10.28
CA GLU A 50 9.51 -16.34 11.68
C GLU A 50 9.59 -14.89 12.19
N LYS A 51 9.29 -14.70 13.48
CA LYS A 51 9.40 -13.39 14.12
C LYS A 51 10.85 -12.91 14.08
N GLY A 52 11.07 -11.68 13.62
CA GLY A 52 12.39 -11.07 13.49
C GLY A 52 12.56 -10.26 12.20
N TRP A 53 13.78 -9.81 11.92
CA TRP A 53 14.11 -8.93 10.79
C TRP A 53 13.67 -9.48 9.42
N LYS A 54 13.73 -10.80 9.23
CA LYS A 54 13.29 -11.46 7.99
C LYS A 54 11.79 -11.32 7.71
N SER A 55 10.98 -11.06 8.74
CA SER A 55 9.55 -10.76 8.57
C SER A 55 9.32 -9.30 8.16
N ALA A 56 10.13 -8.36 8.65
CA ALA A 56 9.97 -6.93 8.38
C ALA A 56 9.98 -6.58 6.88
N ARG A 57 10.80 -7.29 6.07
CA ARG A 57 10.86 -7.08 4.61
C ARG A 57 9.50 -7.23 3.91
N TRP A 58 8.64 -8.12 4.40
CA TRP A 58 7.32 -8.35 3.80
C TRP A 58 6.37 -7.20 4.14
N ILE A 59 6.44 -6.66 5.36
CA ILE A 59 5.66 -5.48 5.76
C ILE A 59 6.11 -4.25 4.98
N ILE A 60 7.42 -4.06 4.81
CA ILE A 60 7.97 -2.97 3.98
C ILE A 60 7.49 -3.11 2.54
N LEU A 61 7.53 -4.32 1.98
CA LEU A 61 6.99 -4.60 0.63
C LEU A 61 5.50 -4.26 0.53
N ILE A 62 4.68 -4.63 1.52
CA ILE A 62 3.25 -4.31 1.55
C ILE A 62 3.04 -2.80 1.56
N PHE A 63 3.70 -2.05 2.45
CA PHE A 63 3.56 -0.59 2.49
C PHE A 63 4.04 0.08 1.21
N TYR A 64 5.12 -0.43 0.61
CA TYR A 64 5.62 0.05 -0.68
C TYR A 64 4.60 -0.17 -1.80
N LEU A 65 4.03 -1.37 -1.92
CA LEU A 65 3.03 -1.70 -2.94
C LEU A 65 1.71 -0.95 -2.73
N LEU A 66 1.29 -0.76 -1.47
CA LEU A 66 0.13 0.07 -1.13
C LEU A 66 0.36 1.52 -1.55
N GLY A 67 1.51 2.10 -1.21
CA GLY A 67 1.86 3.48 -1.57
C GLY A 67 1.99 3.67 -3.09
N LEU A 68 2.68 2.75 -3.78
CA LEU A 68 2.81 2.78 -5.23
C LEU A 68 1.45 2.64 -5.92
N SER A 69 0.57 1.78 -5.39
CA SER A 69 -0.78 1.62 -5.92
C SER A 69 -1.63 2.88 -5.78
N VAL A 70 -1.44 3.73 -4.77
CA VAL A 70 -2.20 4.99 -4.64
C VAL A 70 -2.02 5.89 -5.88
N GLY A 71 -0.84 5.88 -6.50
CA GLY A 71 -0.58 6.63 -7.73
C GLY A 71 -1.30 6.08 -8.97
N ILE A 72 -1.82 4.86 -8.90
CA ILE A 72 -2.52 4.18 -10.01
C ILE A 72 -4.02 4.09 -9.72
N HIS A 73 -4.39 3.53 -8.56
CA HIS A 73 -5.76 3.38 -8.10
C HIS A 73 -5.83 3.32 -6.56
N LEU A 74 -6.75 4.10 -5.98
CA LEU A 74 -6.98 4.18 -4.52
C LEU A 74 -7.56 2.90 -3.89
N LEU A 75 -8.05 1.94 -4.70
CA LEU A 75 -8.81 0.79 -4.19
C LEU A 75 -7.94 -0.20 -3.41
N ASN A 76 -6.63 -0.24 -3.66
CA ASN A 76 -5.76 -1.20 -2.97
C ASN A 76 -5.60 -0.88 -1.47
N VAL A 77 -5.92 0.35 -1.03
CA VAL A 77 -5.96 0.71 0.40
C VAL A 77 -7.03 -0.10 1.15
N LEU A 78 -8.07 -0.59 0.46
CA LEU A 78 -9.09 -1.47 1.04
C LEU A 78 -8.56 -2.88 1.37
N ALA A 79 -7.31 -3.21 1.03
CA ALA A 79 -6.66 -4.43 1.52
C ALA A 79 -6.23 -4.34 3.00
N LEU A 80 -6.18 -3.12 3.58
CA LEU A 80 -5.76 -2.89 4.96
C LEU A 80 -6.57 -3.67 6.02
N PRO A 81 -7.91 -3.83 5.92
CA PRO A 81 -8.68 -4.65 6.84
C PRO A 81 -8.26 -6.12 6.86
N ALA A 82 -8.01 -6.70 5.69
CA ALA A 82 -7.53 -8.07 5.59
C ALA A 82 -6.13 -8.20 6.21
N ILE A 83 -5.24 -7.25 5.92
CA ILE A 83 -3.89 -7.21 6.50
C ILE A 83 -3.94 -7.07 8.03
N ALA A 84 -4.78 -6.17 8.55
CA ALA A 84 -4.94 -5.94 9.98
C ALA A 84 -5.45 -7.18 10.71
N LEU A 85 -6.38 -7.92 10.11
CA LEU A 85 -6.86 -9.19 10.64
C LEU A 85 -5.78 -10.27 10.68
N ILE A 86 -5.03 -10.45 9.58
CA ILE A 86 -3.90 -11.40 9.54
C ILE A 86 -2.85 -11.02 10.59
N PHE A 87 -2.57 -9.73 10.73
CA PHE A 87 -1.67 -9.22 11.76
C PHE A 87 -2.18 -9.52 13.18
N TYR A 88 -3.47 -9.31 13.45
CA TYR A 88 -4.09 -9.59 14.73
C TYR A 88 -4.03 -11.08 15.08
N TYR A 89 -4.44 -11.96 14.15
CA TYR A 89 -4.45 -13.40 14.38
C TYR A 89 -3.05 -14.01 14.54
N LYS A 90 -2.04 -13.44 13.89
CA LYS A 90 -0.65 -13.91 14.09
C LYS A 90 -0.05 -13.50 15.44
N ASN A 91 -0.37 -12.31 15.94
CA ASN A 91 0.33 -11.74 17.10
C ASN A 91 -0.43 -11.88 18.42
N TYR A 92 -1.75 -12.06 18.38
CA TYR A 92 -2.61 -12.07 19.56
C TYR A 92 -3.47 -13.31 19.60
N LYS A 93 -3.94 -13.66 20.80
CA LYS A 93 -4.93 -14.72 20.97
C LYS A 93 -6.26 -14.26 20.34
N PRO A 94 -6.80 -14.98 19.34
CA PRO A 94 -8.04 -14.59 18.68
C PRO A 94 -9.21 -14.58 19.67
N THR A 95 -9.96 -13.48 19.70
CA THR A 95 -11.21 -13.36 20.46
C THR A 95 -12.23 -12.67 19.57
N SER A 96 -13.52 -13.03 19.72
CA SER A 96 -14.59 -12.41 18.90
C SER A 96 -14.63 -10.89 19.05
N LYS A 97 -14.40 -10.39 20.29
CA LYS A 97 -14.32 -8.95 20.56
C LYS A 97 -13.10 -8.31 19.88
N GLY A 98 -11.94 -8.94 19.93
CA GLY A 98 -10.73 -8.43 19.30
C GLY A 98 -10.79 -8.45 17.77
N THR A 99 -11.44 -9.45 17.17
CA THR A 99 -11.73 -9.48 15.73
C THR A 99 -12.60 -8.30 15.31
N ILE A 100 -13.73 -8.08 15.99
CA ILE A 100 -14.65 -6.97 15.69
C ILE A 100 -13.92 -5.63 15.83
N PHE A 101 -13.17 -5.45 16.92
CA PHE A 101 -12.39 -4.23 17.15
C PHE A 101 -11.35 -4.02 16.05
N THR A 102 -10.62 -5.06 15.65
CA THR A 102 -9.61 -4.98 14.58
C THR A 102 -10.23 -4.56 13.25
N ILE A 103 -11.40 -5.13 12.91
CA ILE A 103 -12.15 -4.76 11.72
C ILE A 103 -12.52 -3.27 11.77
N LEU A 104 -13.16 -2.82 12.85
CA LEU A 104 -13.57 -1.43 12.99
C LEU A 104 -12.38 -0.47 12.94
N ALA A 105 -11.32 -0.76 13.70
CA ALA A 105 -10.10 0.04 13.70
C ALA A 105 -9.47 0.11 12.29
N SER A 106 -9.45 -1.00 11.55
CA SER A 106 -8.92 -1.02 10.19
C SER A 106 -9.73 -0.19 9.21
N PHE A 107 -11.06 -0.15 9.34
CA PHE A 107 -11.91 0.74 8.55
C PHE A 107 -11.63 2.21 8.87
N VAL A 108 -11.44 2.56 10.14
CA VAL A 108 -11.04 3.94 10.51
C VAL A 108 -9.69 4.30 9.87
N ILE A 109 -8.71 3.40 9.89
CA ILE A 109 -7.42 3.62 9.23
C ILE A 109 -7.62 3.86 7.72
N VAL A 110 -8.46 3.06 7.05
CA VAL A 110 -8.76 3.25 5.61
C VAL A 110 -9.37 4.62 5.35
N VAL A 111 -10.34 5.06 6.16
CA VAL A 111 -10.98 6.38 6.03
C VAL A 111 -9.95 7.50 6.21
N VAL A 112 -9.10 7.42 7.23
CA VAL A 112 -8.03 8.40 7.48
C VAL A 112 -7.03 8.44 6.33
N MET A 113 -6.68 7.29 5.76
CA MET A 113 -5.78 7.22 4.60
C MET A 113 -6.38 7.89 3.38
N ILE A 114 -7.63 7.56 3.02
CA ILE A 114 -8.30 8.03 1.79
C ILE A 114 -8.65 9.51 1.86
N PHE A 115 -9.18 9.99 2.99
CA PHE A 115 -9.67 11.37 3.10
C PHE A 115 -8.69 12.34 3.76
N GLY A 116 -7.69 11.83 4.47
CA GLY A 116 -6.71 12.64 5.19
C GLY A 116 -5.33 12.59 4.55
N ILE A 117 -4.64 11.47 4.71
CA ILE A 117 -3.20 11.37 4.42
C ILE A 117 -2.91 11.51 2.92
N ILE A 118 -3.59 10.72 2.09
CA ILE A 118 -3.35 10.72 0.63
C ILE A 118 -3.61 12.10 0.00
N PRO A 119 -4.79 12.72 0.16
CA PRO A 119 -5.05 14.04 -0.41
C PRO A 119 -4.22 15.13 0.27
N GLY A 120 -3.95 14.99 1.58
CA GLY A 120 -3.11 15.92 2.32
C GLY A 120 -1.70 16.01 1.75
N VAL A 121 -1.02 14.87 1.56
CA VAL A 121 0.34 14.83 0.99
C VAL A 121 0.36 15.38 -0.43
N ALA A 122 -0.63 15.04 -1.27
CA ALA A 122 -0.75 15.59 -2.63
C ALA A 122 -0.97 17.11 -2.61
N SER A 123 -1.81 17.60 -1.70
CA SER A 123 -2.06 19.03 -1.52
C SER A 123 -0.80 19.77 -1.08
N PHE A 124 -0.04 19.25 -0.12
CA PHE A 124 1.23 19.86 0.29
C PHE A 124 2.24 19.92 -0.86
N ALA A 125 2.36 18.85 -1.65
CA ALA A 125 3.22 18.83 -2.83
C ALA A 125 2.80 19.90 -3.86
N ALA A 126 1.49 20.04 -4.12
CA ALA A 126 0.95 21.05 -5.02
C ALA A 126 1.18 22.49 -4.52
N HIS A 127 0.96 22.75 -3.23
CA HIS A 127 1.24 24.07 -2.63
C HIS A 127 2.73 24.41 -2.69
N SER A 128 3.60 23.43 -2.46
CA SER A 128 5.06 23.60 -2.62
C SER A 128 5.40 23.96 -4.07
N ASP A 129 4.80 23.27 -5.04
CA ASP A 129 5.03 23.57 -6.46
C ASP A 129 4.58 24.98 -6.85
N LEU A 130 3.38 25.38 -6.43
CA LEU A 130 2.85 26.72 -6.65
C LEU A 130 3.74 27.80 -6.02
N LEU A 131 4.29 27.57 -4.83
CA LEU A 131 5.20 28.52 -4.19
C LEU A 131 6.48 28.70 -5.01
N PHE A 132 7.06 27.60 -5.51
CA PHE A 132 8.29 27.63 -6.29
C PHE A 132 8.10 28.27 -7.67
N VAL A 133 7.02 27.94 -8.35
CA VAL A 133 6.68 28.52 -9.65
C VAL A 133 6.35 30.00 -9.51
N ASN A 134 5.48 30.38 -8.56
CA ASN A 134 4.99 31.76 -8.46
C ASN A 134 5.97 32.72 -7.80
N SER A 135 6.76 32.27 -6.82
CA SER A 135 7.67 33.16 -6.06
C SER A 135 9.08 33.17 -6.65
N PHE A 136 9.57 32.01 -7.10
CA PHE A 136 10.94 31.84 -7.58
C PHE A 136 11.04 31.75 -9.11
N GLY A 137 9.91 31.72 -9.84
CA GLY A 137 9.89 31.69 -11.30
C GLY A 137 10.41 30.40 -11.92
N LEU A 138 10.44 29.31 -11.15
CA LEU A 138 10.98 28.02 -11.59
C LEU A 138 9.98 27.24 -12.46
N PRO A 139 10.44 26.25 -13.25
CA PRO A 139 9.56 25.39 -14.03
C PRO A 139 8.57 24.59 -13.16
N VAL A 140 7.44 24.20 -13.76
CA VAL A 140 6.45 23.30 -13.16
C VAL A 140 7.12 22.01 -12.66
N TYR A 141 6.64 21.47 -11.54
CA TYR A 141 7.19 20.32 -10.80
C TYR A 141 8.46 20.57 -9.97
N SER A 142 9.08 21.74 -10.06
CA SER A 142 10.29 22.06 -9.28
C SER A 142 10.05 22.07 -7.76
N GLY A 143 8.93 22.62 -7.29
CA GLY A 143 8.59 22.64 -5.86
C GLY A 143 8.03 21.32 -5.36
N ALA A 144 7.33 20.56 -6.22
CA ALA A 144 6.90 19.21 -5.90
C ALA A 144 8.11 18.26 -5.73
N LEU A 145 9.10 18.33 -6.63
CA LEU A 145 10.34 17.55 -6.52
C LEU A 145 11.12 17.92 -5.26
N THR A 146 11.23 19.22 -4.96
CA THR A 146 11.90 19.69 -3.74
C THR A 146 11.22 19.15 -2.48
N PHE A 147 9.88 19.14 -2.45
CA PHE A 147 9.12 18.53 -1.35
C PHE A 147 9.43 17.03 -1.19
N VAL A 148 9.46 16.27 -2.29
CA VAL A 148 9.77 14.82 -2.26
C VAL A 148 11.19 14.58 -1.73
N PHE A 149 12.19 15.33 -2.20
CA PHE A 149 13.57 15.20 -1.70
C PHE A 149 13.69 15.61 -0.23
N ALA A 150 13.04 16.69 0.18
CA ALA A 150 13.03 17.12 1.59
C ALA A 150 12.41 16.05 2.49
N LEU A 151 11.30 15.43 2.06
CA LEU A 151 10.67 14.33 2.78
C LEU A 151 11.59 13.10 2.87
N ALA A 152 12.25 12.72 1.78
CA ALA A 152 13.21 11.61 1.77
C ALA A 152 14.39 11.85 2.73
N ILE A 153 14.94 13.07 2.75
CA ILE A 153 16.02 13.47 3.67
C ILE A 153 15.55 13.42 5.11
N LEU A 154 14.34 13.91 5.40
CA LEU A 154 13.75 13.86 6.74
C LEU A 154 13.60 12.42 7.23
N LEU A 155 13.05 11.53 6.39
CA LEU A 155 12.90 10.12 6.72
C LEU A 155 14.25 9.44 6.96
N TYR A 156 15.26 9.74 6.13
CA TYR A 156 16.62 9.24 6.32
C TYR A 156 17.23 9.72 7.64
N TYR A 157 17.04 11.00 7.98
CA TYR A 157 17.52 11.56 9.25
C TYR A 157 16.85 10.89 10.45
N LEU A 158 15.53 10.70 10.41
CA LEU A 158 14.77 10.02 11.46
C LEU A 158 15.23 8.57 11.64
N TYR A 159 15.41 7.83 10.54
CA TYR A 159 15.95 6.47 10.56
C TYR A 159 17.34 6.40 11.20
N LYS A 160 18.23 7.33 10.84
CA LYS A 160 19.58 7.39 11.41
C LYS A 160 19.59 7.75 12.90
N LYS A 161 18.65 8.60 13.34
CA LYS A 161 18.50 8.99 14.74
C LYS A 161 18.05 7.80 15.60
N ASP A 162 17.08 7.03 15.11
CA ASP A 162 16.54 5.85 15.80
C ASP A 162 17.61 4.75 15.97
N ASN A 163 18.43 4.49 14.94
CA ASN A 163 19.54 3.54 15.01
C ASN A 163 20.73 4.00 15.87
N LYS A 164 20.72 5.23 16.38
CA LYS A 164 21.76 5.77 17.27
C LYS A 164 21.37 5.75 18.75
N SER A 165 20.10 5.51 19.08
CA SER A 165 19.62 5.34 20.47
C SER A 165 19.52 3.88 20.84
#